data_AF-A0A7S3BW02-F1
#
_entry.id   AF-A0A7S3BW02-F1
#
_cell.length_a   1.000
_cell.length_b   1.000
_cell.length_c   1.000
_cell.angle_alpha   90.00
_cell.angle_beta   90.00
_cell.angle_gamma   90.00
#
_symmetry.space_group_name_H-M   'P 1'
#
loop_
_entity.id
_entity.type
_entity.pdbx_description
1 polymer ?
#
loop_
_entity_poly.entity_id
_entity_poly.type
_entity_poly.pdbx_seq_one_letter_code
_entity_poly.pdbx_strand_id
1 'polypeptide(L)'
;MFGLTKKDTTLLIIVAILAVFAPFILNPFPEGSAMAQFNAGYPDLMQRLVIFGIFAIGFNILFGLTGYLSFGHAAFLGVGSYAAIWMMKLLTMNVIPAIMISVIVAGLFSLLVGG
;
A
#
# COMPACT_ATOMS: atom_id res chain seq x y z
N MET A 1 4.78 -24.78 -17.74
CA MET A 1 4.35 -24.21 -16.45
C MET A 1 4.47 -22.69 -16.34
N PHE A 2 4.88 -21.91 -17.36
CA PHE A 2 4.56 -20.46 -17.39
C PHE A 2 4.24 -19.85 -18.77
N GLY A 3 4.33 -20.57 -19.90
CA GLY A 3 3.90 -20.05 -21.21
C GLY A 3 4.61 -18.78 -21.72
N LEU A 4 5.60 -18.26 -20.99
CA LEU A 4 6.27 -16.99 -21.27
C LEU A 4 7.25 -17.12 -22.44
N THR A 5 7.21 -16.13 -23.33
CA THR A 5 8.20 -15.99 -24.40
C THR A 5 9.55 -15.61 -23.79
N LYS A 6 10.68 -16.00 -24.41
CA LYS A 6 12.04 -15.68 -23.89
C LYS A 6 12.24 -14.19 -23.56
N LYS A 7 11.60 -13.30 -24.33
CA LYS A 7 11.63 -11.85 -24.11
C LYS A 7 10.88 -11.44 -22.83
N ASP A 8 9.73 -12.04 -22.55
CA ASP A 8 8.89 -11.73 -21.39
C ASP A 8 9.58 -12.19 -20.09
N THR A 9 10.18 -13.39 -20.12
CA THR A 9 10.99 -13.88 -19.00
C THR A 9 12.20 -12.98 -18.75
N THR A 10 12.87 -12.51 -19.80
CA THR A 10 14.01 -11.59 -19.68
C THR A 10 13.58 -10.24 -19.09
N LEU A 11 12.47 -9.67 -19.57
CA LEU A 11 11.88 -8.45 -19.03
C LEU A 11 11.52 -8.60 -17.55
N LEU A 12 10.88 -9.71 -17.17
CA LEU A 12 10.49 -9.98 -15.79
C LEU A 12 11.72 -10.06 -14.87
N ILE A 13 12.79 -10.74 -15.30
CA ILE A 13 14.04 -10.83 -14.54
C ILE A 13 14.68 -9.44 -14.38
N ILE A 14 14.75 -8.65 -15.45
CA ILE A 14 15.32 -7.29 -15.41
C ILE A 14 14.53 -6.41 -14.45
N VAL A 15 13.19 -6.42 -14.54
CA VAL A 15 12.31 -5.62 -13.66
C VAL A 15 12.44 -6.09 -12.21
N ALA A 16 12.51 -7.40 -11.96
CA ALA A 16 12.68 -7.94 -10.61
C ALA A 16 14.01 -7.51 -9.98
N ILE A 17 15.11 -7.58 -10.75
CA ILE A 17 16.42 -7.11 -10.31
C ILE A 17 16.38 -5.60 -10.04
N LEU A 18 15.86 -4.81 -10.97
CA LEU A 18 15.72 -3.37 -10.77
C LEU A 18 14.88 -3.05 -9.54
N ALA A 19 13.79 -3.76 -9.27
CA ALA A 19 12.95 -3.52 -8.09
C ALA A 19 13.67 -3.83 -6.78
N VAL A 20 14.47 -4.91 -6.73
CA VAL A 20 15.24 -5.30 -5.53
C VAL A 20 16.42 -4.35 -5.30
N PHE A 21 17.07 -3.89 -6.36
CA PHE A 21 18.20 -2.98 -6.27
C PHE A 21 17.79 -1.50 -6.26
N ALA A 22 16.55 -1.16 -6.59
CA ALA A 22 16.01 0.19 -6.54
C ALA A 22 16.28 0.91 -5.20
N PRO A 23 16.06 0.32 -4.01
CA PRO A 23 16.41 0.99 -2.75
C PRO A 23 17.91 1.28 -2.61
N PHE A 24 18.79 0.43 -3.15
CA PHE A 24 20.23 0.67 -3.10
C PHE A 24 20.72 1.67 -4.15
N ILE A 25 20.12 1.66 -5.35
CA ILE A 25 20.48 2.55 -6.46
C ILE A 25 19.95 3.96 -6.20
N LEU A 26 18.72 4.06 -5.70
CA LEU A 26 18.04 5.34 -5.54
C LEU A 26 18.31 5.97 -4.18
N ASN A 27 18.53 5.17 -3.12
CA ASN A 27 18.84 5.64 -1.76
C ASN A 27 20.25 5.19 -1.26
N PRO A 28 21.33 5.65 -1.91
CA PRO A 28 22.69 5.28 -1.53
C PRO A 28 23.19 5.97 -0.25
N PHE A 29 22.51 7.02 0.23
CA PHE A 29 22.94 7.81 1.38
C PHE A 29 21.97 7.66 2.56
N PRO A 30 22.46 7.41 3.79
CA PRO A 30 21.60 7.32 4.97
C PRO A 30 20.81 8.61 5.21
N GLU A 31 19.55 8.44 5.64
CA GLU A 31 18.54 9.50 5.84
C GLU A 31 18.94 10.60 6.86
N GLY A 32 20.02 10.40 7.62
CA GLY A 32 20.56 11.35 8.58
C GLY A 32 21.80 12.15 8.13
N SER A 33 22.24 12.02 6.87
CA SER A 33 23.46 12.68 6.37
C SER A 33 23.16 13.95 5.55
N ALA A 34 24.08 14.92 5.54
CA ALA A 34 23.95 16.16 4.75
C ALA A 34 23.84 15.91 3.22
N MET A 35 24.22 14.72 2.76
CA MET A 35 24.09 14.27 1.37
C MET A 35 22.73 13.64 1.05
N ALA A 36 21.83 13.52 2.02
CA ALA A 36 20.46 13.04 1.81
C ALA A 36 19.64 13.90 0.84
N GLN A 37 20.05 15.15 0.58
CA GLN A 37 19.44 16.01 -0.46
C GLN A 37 19.71 15.50 -1.89
N PHE A 38 20.80 14.74 -2.10
CA PHE A 38 21.12 14.12 -3.39
C PHE A 38 20.50 12.72 -3.56
N ASN A 39 19.80 12.24 -2.54
CA ASN A 39 18.92 11.08 -2.66
C ASN A 39 17.81 11.43 -3.66
N ALA A 40 17.53 10.55 -4.61
CA ALA A 40 16.59 10.83 -5.70
C ALA A 40 15.15 10.83 -5.17
N GLY A 41 14.73 11.94 -4.56
CA GLY A 41 13.34 12.27 -4.27
C GLY A 41 12.54 11.17 -3.56
N TYR A 42 12.72 11.10 -2.24
CA TYR A 42 11.78 10.54 -1.28
C TYR A 42 11.48 9.03 -1.45
N PRO A 43 12.10 8.16 -0.63
CA PRO A 43 11.63 6.78 -0.42
C PRO A 43 10.11 6.70 -0.25
N ASP A 44 9.50 7.72 0.37
CA ASP A 44 8.05 7.88 0.51
C ASP A 44 7.30 7.92 -0.83
N LEU A 45 7.81 8.60 -1.86
CA LEU A 45 7.15 8.69 -3.17
C LEU A 45 7.21 7.35 -3.92
N MET A 46 8.37 6.69 -3.88
CA MET A 46 8.54 5.35 -4.42
C MET A 46 7.65 4.33 -3.71
N GLN A 47 7.61 4.37 -2.36
CA GLN A 47 6.75 3.51 -1.56
C GLN A 47 5.28 3.73 -1.91
N ARG A 48 4.83 4.98 -2.03
CA ARG A 48 3.46 5.31 -2.44
C ARG A 48 3.17 4.82 -3.85
N LEU A 49 4.08 4.99 -4.80
CA LEU A 49 3.92 4.50 -6.17
C LEU A 49 3.71 2.98 -6.21
N VAL A 50 4.50 2.23 -5.44
CA VAL A 50 4.37 0.77 -5.34
C VAL A 50 3.04 0.38 -4.68
N ILE A 51 2.63 1.06 -3.61
CA ILE A 51 1.33 0.83 -2.94
C ILE A 51 0.18 1.05 -3.93
N PHE A 52 0.17 2.16 -4.67
CA PHE A 52 -0.86 2.44 -5.67
C PHE A 52 -0.80 1.49 -6.86
N GLY A 53 0.39 1.03 -7.25
CA GLY A 53 0.57 0.01 -8.30
C GLY A 53 -0.05 -1.33 -7.91
N ILE A 54 0.22 -1.81 -6.70
CA ILE A 54 -0.40 -3.04 -6.16
C ILE A 54 -1.92 -2.87 -6.06
N PHE A 55 -2.39 -1.71 -5.59
CA PHE A 55 -3.83 -1.40 -5.53
C PHE A 55 -4.48 -1.45 -6.92
N ALA A 56 -3.88 -0.85 -7.95
CA ALA A 56 -4.40 -0.85 -9.30
C ALA A 56 -4.45 -2.27 -9.91
N ILE A 57 -3.41 -3.08 -9.69
CA ILE A 57 -3.39 -4.47 -10.15
C ILE A 57 -4.47 -5.30 -9.43
N GLY A 58 -4.59 -5.16 -8.11
CA GLY A 58 -5.64 -5.82 -7.33
C GLY A 58 -7.05 -5.43 -7.81
N PHE A 59 -7.25 -4.15 -8.09
CA PHE A 59 -8.52 -3.63 -8.64
C PHE A 59 -8.79 -4.18 -10.04
N ASN A 60 -7.79 -4.22 -10.93
CA ASN A 60 -7.90 -4.80 -12.27
C ASN A 60 -8.21 -6.31 -12.22
N ILE A 61 -7.67 -7.05 -11.25
CA ILE A 61 -8.00 -8.47 -11.07
C ILE A 61 -9.44 -8.63 -10.58
N LEU A 62 -9.83 -7.87 -9.55
CA LEU A 62 -11.15 -8.01 -8.93
C LEU A 62 -12.31 -7.56 -9.84
N PHE A 63 -12.14 -6.44 -10.56
CA PHE A 63 -13.13 -5.96 -11.52
C PHE A 63 -12.99 -6.56 -12.92
N GLY A 64 -11.77 -6.73 -13.41
CA GLY A 64 -11.51 -7.12 -14.79
C GLY A 64 -11.57 -8.63 -15.04
N LEU A 65 -11.24 -9.46 -14.05
CA LEU A 65 -11.22 -10.93 -14.22
C LEU A 65 -12.32 -11.65 -13.43
N THR A 66 -12.66 -11.19 -12.23
CA THR A 66 -13.60 -11.92 -11.36
C THR A 66 -15.00 -11.32 -11.28
N GLY A 67 -15.21 -10.05 -11.65
CA GLY A 67 -16.51 -9.37 -11.64
C GLY A 67 -17.17 -9.19 -10.25
N TYR A 68 -16.63 -9.82 -9.22
CA TYR A 68 -17.06 -9.68 -7.83
C TYR A 68 -16.12 -8.74 -7.10
N LEU A 69 -16.54 -7.48 -6.95
CA LEU A 69 -15.93 -6.61 -5.96
C LEU A 69 -16.91 -6.37 -4.81
N SER A 70 -16.62 -6.92 -3.64
CA SER A 70 -17.19 -6.36 -2.41
C SER A 70 -16.44 -5.08 -2.05
N PHE A 71 -16.83 -3.96 -2.66
CA PHE A 71 -16.30 -2.62 -2.32
C PHE A 71 -16.50 -2.32 -0.83
N GLY A 72 -17.60 -2.81 -0.24
CA GLY A 72 -17.90 -2.67 1.18
C GLY A 72 -16.83 -3.28 2.09
N HIS A 73 -16.50 -4.57 1.95
CA HIS A 73 -15.53 -5.23 2.85
C HIS A 73 -14.14 -4.58 2.79
N ALA A 74 -13.65 -4.27 1.59
CA ALA A 74 -12.36 -3.61 1.44
C ALA A 74 -12.35 -2.19 2.03
N ALA A 75 -13.45 -1.43 1.83
CA ALA A 75 -13.58 -0.09 2.38
C ALA A 75 -13.66 -0.09 3.91
N PHE A 76 -14.41 -1.02 4.54
CA PHE A 76 -14.50 -1.11 6.00
C PHE A 76 -13.19 -1.51 6.66
N LEU A 77 -12.46 -2.45 6.05
CA LEU A 77 -11.16 -2.88 6.54
C LEU A 77 -10.12 -1.74 6.40
N GLY A 78 -10.16 -1.00 5.29
CA GLY A 78 -9.32 0.18 5.08
C GLY A 78 -9.59 1.31 6.07
N VAL A 79 -10.86 1.71 6.23
CA VAL A 79 -11.25 2.79 7.17
C VAL A 79 -10.98 2.41 8.62
N GLY A 80 -11.28 1.17 9.03
CA GLY A 80 -11.01 0.67 10.38
C GLY A 80 -9.51 0.63 10.71
N SER A 81 -8.69 0.07 9.82
CA SER A 81 -7.24 -0.01 10.04
C SER A 81 -6.57 1.37 10.08
N TYR A 82 -6.99 2.31 9.21
CA TYR A 82 -6.49 3.67 9.22
C TYR A 82 -6.90 4.42 10.50
N ALA A 83 -8.15 4.28 10.94
CA ALA A 83 -8.63 4.86 12.20
C ALA A 83 -7.86 4.32 13.41
N ALA A 84 -7.57 3.01 13.46
CA ALA A 84 -6.80 2.42 14.54
C ALA A 84 -5.38 3.01 14.64
N ILE A 85 -4.68 3.11 13.50
CA ILE A 85 -3.33 3.69 13.45
C ILE A 85 -3.37 5.19 13.80
N TRP A 86 -4.39 5.92 13.34
CA TRP A 86 -4.56 7.33 13.68
C TRP A 86 -4.71 7.51 15.19
N MET A 87 -5.59 6.73 15.83
CA MET A 87 -5.83 6.78 17.28
C MET A 87 -4.59 6.42 18.10
N MET A 88 -3.80 5.46 17.62
CA MET A 88 -2.54 5.09 18.28
C MET A 88 -1.43 6.13 18.06
N LYS A 89 -1.32 6.69 16.84
CA LYS A 89 -0.20 7.57 16.46
C LYS A 89 -0.39 9.03 16.90
N LEU A 90 -1.60 9.56 16.84
CA LEU A 90 -1.88 10.97 17.17
C LEU A 90 -2.46 11.16 18.57
N LEU A 91 -3.28 10.22 19.06
CA LEU A 91 -3.87 10.33 20.40
C LEU A 91 -3.10 9.54 21.47
N THR A 92 -2.03 8.83 21.10
CA THR A 92 -1.21 7.99 22.01
C THR A 92 -2.02 6.98 22.83
N MET A 93 -3.23 6.64 22.36
CA MET A 93 -4.14 5.75 23.07
C MET A 93 -3.64 4.31 23.01
N ASN A 94 -3.88 3.58 24.10
CA ASN A 94 -3.52 2.17 24.19
C ASN A 94 -4.33 1.35 23.17
N VAL A 95 -3.82 0.16 22.81
CA VAL A 95 -4.37 -0.68 21.72
C VAL A 95 -5.86 -0.98 21.93
N ILE A 96 -6.28 -1.22 23.18
CA ILE A 96 -7.65 -1.62 23.52
C ILE A 96 -8.67 -0.49 23.19
N PRO A 97 -8.52 0.76 23.69
CA PRO A 97 -9.36 1.88 23.27
C PRO A 97 -9.30 2.19 21.77
N ALA A 98 -8.12 2.08 21.15
CA ALA A 98 -7.94 2.38 19.73
C ALA A 98 -8.74 1.43 18.83
N ILE A 99 -8.77 0.14 19.17
CA ILE A 99 -9.57 -0.86 18.45
C ILE A 99 -11.07 -0.56 18.61
N MET A 100 -11.54 -0.28 19.83
CA MET A 100 -12.98 0.01 20.04
C MET A 100 -13.43 1.21 19.21
N ILE A 101 -12.64 2.29 19.19
CA ILE A 101 -12.99 3.49 18.43
C ILE A 101 -12.89 3.23 16.92
N SER A 102 -11.92 2.44 16.47
CA SER A 102 -11.81 2.05 15.06
C SER A 102 -13.04 1.28 14.55
N VAL A 103 -13.62 0.41 15.39
CA VAL A 103 -14.84 -0.34 15.09
C VAL A 103 -16.04 0.60 15.02
N ILE A 104 -16.14 1.57 15.94
CA ILE A 104 -17.20 2.58 15.92
C ILE A 104 -17.11 3.43 14.65
N VAL A 105 -15.91 3.89 14.28
CA VAL A 105 -15.68 4.70 13.06
C VAL A 105 -16.00 3.89 11.80
N ALA A 106 -15.57 2.63 11.72
CA ALA A 106 -15.92 1.76 10.60
C ALA A 106 -17.43 1.47 10.52
N GLY A 107 -18.10 1.32 11.67
CA GLY A 107 -19.55 1.16 11.78
C GLY A 107 -20.34 2.39 11.32
N LEU A 108 -19.93 3.58 11.74
CA LEU A 108 -20.50 4.85 11.26
C LEU A 108 -20.30 5.03 9.75
N PHE A 109 -19.12 4.68 9.24
CA PHE A 109 -18.84 4.71 7.80
C PHE A 109 -19.74 3.73 7.03
N SER A 110 -20.05 2.56 7.59
CA SER A 110 -21.01 1.62 7.01
C SER A 110 -22.42 2.16 6.93
N LEU A 111 -22.87 2.93 7.92
CA LEU A 111 -24.21 3.54 7.89
C LEU A 111 -24.33 4.60 6.78
N LEU A 112 -23.24 5.30 6.45
CA LEU A 112 -23.23 6.32 5.41
C LEU A 112 -23.11 5.76 3.99
N VAL A 113 -22.46 4.60 3.82
CA VAL A 113 -22.18 4.01 2.49
C VAL A 113 -23.14 2.88 2.14
N GLY A 114 -23.61 2.13 3.13
CA GLY A 114 -24.52 1.00 2.96
C GLY A 114 -25.98 1.28 3.32
N GLY A 115 -26.29 2.50 3.76
CA GLY A 115 -27.65 3.00 4.00
C GLY A 115 -28.31 3.58 2.75
#